data_AF-A0A381VPQ1-F1
#
_entry.id   AF-A0A381VPQ1-F1
#
_cell.length_a   1.000
_cell.length_b   1.000
_cell.length_c   1.000
_cell.angle_alpha   90.00
_cell.angle_beta   90.00
_cell.angle_gamma   90.00
#
_symmetry.space_group_name_H-M   'P 1'
#
loop_
_entity.id
_entity.type
_entity.pdbx_description
1 polymer ?
#
loop_
_entity_poly.entity_id
_entity_poly.type
_entity_poly.pdbx_seq_one_letter_code
_entity_poly.pdbx_strand_id
1 'polypeptide(L)'
;MALKNFITKLSFIAIILIAEINFAAPSLNEDLQESEDPAILLSDTSDPKSAAIFSDSCATCHSGGVPRAPHSTTFQVMSADYILSTLNGVMAPQAENLNEEEKIKLSEYITGGKISQNLPEPNFCTHETGPIVLEKDNSYLQWGYDKKNTRNALSEITSENVQTLKLKWVFAYPSATRARSQPSLSGNAVFVGGQNLFLYALDKETGCVRWRTKTDGEIRSAPAVYFGESGEFIFVGDYEGNLYKINPYTGERIWTKSLRYHPRVILTGSVRVYGDVIFVPLSSREWADGADPEYQCCTFRGGLMALDVEDGEEIW
;
A
#
# COMPACT_ATOMS: atom_id res chain seq x y z
N MET A 1 -47.25 -53.27 16.01
CA MET A 1 -48.71 -53.05 15.98
C MET A 1 -49.06 -52.20 17.19
N ALA A 2 -49.67 -51.04 16.98
CA ALA A 2 -49.81 -49.95 17.95
C ALA A 2 -50.90 -50.20 19.02
N LEU A 3 -50.77 -49.54 20.18
CA LEU A 3 -51.78 -48.76 20.95
C LEU A 3 -51.25 -48.55 22.40
N LYS A 4 -50.93 -47.31 22.81
CA LYS A 4 -51.78 -46.27 23.47
C LYS A 4 -52.00 -46.42 25.00
N ASN A 5 -51.53 -45.37 25.69
CA ASN A 5 -52.13 -44.60 26.80
C ASN A 5 -52.06 -45.10 28.27
N PHE A 6 -51.48 -44.27 29.16
CA PHE A 6 -52.15 -43.51 30.26
C PHE A 6 -51.06 -42.73 31.06
N ILE A 7 -50.92 -41.40 30.97
CA ILE A 7 -51.54 -40.30 31.75
C ILE A 7 -51.28 -40.31 33.27
N THR A 8 -50.53 -39.29 33.75
CA THR A 8 -50.87 -38.41 34.92
C THR A 8 -49.85 -37.25 35.02
N LYS A 9 -50.24 -36.02 34.63
CA LYS A 9 -50.56 -34.83 35.46
C LYS A 9 -49.41 -34.29 36.34
N LEU A 10 -48.99 -33.03 36.10
CA LEU A 10 -49.41 -31.87 36.93
C LEU A 10 -48.96 -30.54 36.30
N SER A 11 -49.88 -29.58 36.27
CA SER A 11 -49.71 -28.19 35.83
C SER A 11 -48.86 -27.39 36.81
N PHE A 12 -48.00 -26.49 36.33
CA PHE A 12 -47.62 -25.29 37.08
C PHE A 12 -47.49 -24.05 36.18
N ILE A 13 -48.19 -23.03 36.67
CA ILE A 13 -48.37 -21.64 36.26
C ILE A 13 -47.09 -20.98 35.74
N ALA A 14 -47.17 -20.33 34.58
CA ALA A 14 -46.15 -19.42 34.08
C ALA A 14 -46.23 -18.09 34.86
N ILE A 15 -45.24 -17.84 35.72
CA ILE A 15 -44.98 -16.54 36.33
C ILE A 15 -43.90 -15.87 35.50
N ILE A 16 -44.29 -14.86 34.73
CA ILE A 16 -43.37 -13.94 34.06
C ILE A 16 -42.83 -13.01 35.15
N LEU A 17 -41.62 -13.29 35.64
CA LEU A 17 -40.84 -12.33 36.42
C LEU A 17 -40.04 -11.48 35.42
N ILE A 18 -40.52 -10.26 35.14
CA ILE A 18 -39.73 -9.25 34.46
C ILE A 18 -38.72 -8.74 35.48
N ALA A 19 -37.50 -9.29 35.45
CA ALA A 19 -36.37 -8.64 36.08
C ALA A 19 -35.86 -7.58 35.09
N GLU A 20 -36.22 -6.32 35.32
CA GLU A 20 -35.54 -5.19 34.70
C GLU A 20 -34.10 -5.16 35.22
N ILE A 21 -33.18 -5.78 34.48
CA ILE A 21 -31.76 -5.50 34.64
C ILE A 21 -31.51 -4.20 33.87
N ASN A 22 -31.60 -3.11 34.63
CA ASN A 22 -31.14 -1.79 34.21
C ASN A 22 -29.63 -1.87 33.94
N PHE A 23 -29.24 -2.04 32.68
CA PHE A 23 -27.87 -1.69 32.25
C PHE A 23 -27.80 -0.17 32.11
N ALA A 24 -27.75 0.52 33.25
CA ALA A 24 -27.26 1.88 33.27
C ALA A 24 -25.79 1.83 32.84
N ALA A 25 -25.47 2.47 31.72
CA ALA A 25 -24.09 2.76 31.36
C ALA A 25 -23.45 3.53 32.53
N PRO A 26 -22.21 3.22 32.94
CA PRO A 26 -21.56 3.99 33.97
C PRO A 26 -21.44 5.43 33.48
N SER A 27 -22.00 6.37 34.25
CA SER A 27 -21.78 7.79 34.07
C SER A 27 -20.27 8.04 34.14
N LEU A 28 -19.71 8.56 33.04
CA LEU A 28 -18.36 9.08 33.00
C LEU A 28 -18.27 10.18 34.06
N ASN A 29 -17.38 10.00 35.04
CA ASN A 29 -16.99 11.07 35.95
C ASN A 29 -16.48 12.25 35.12
N GLU A 30 -17.10 13.42 35.33
CA GLU A 30 -16.47 14.72 35.12
C GLU A 30 -15.25 14.79 36.04
N ASP A 31 -14.07 14.51 35.50
CA ASP A 31 -12.77 15.01 35.97
C ASP A 31 -11.68 14.40 35.06
N LEU A 32 -11.67 14.83 33.80
CA LEU A 32 -10.49 14.76 32.96
C LEU A 32 -10.08 16.20 32.69
N GLN A 33 -9.10 16.67 33.45
CA GLN A 33 -8.33 17.87 33.13
C GLN A 33 -7.87 17.75 31.68
N GLU A 34 -8.19 18.78 30.88
CA GLU A 34 -7.65 18.98 29.53
C GLU A 34 -6.13 18.92 29.59
N SER A 35 -5.55 17.77 29.26
CA SER A 35 -4.18 17.71 28.79
C SER A 35 -4.20 18.17 27.34
N GLU A 36 -3.81 19.43 27.12
CA GLU A 36 -3.40 19.94 25.82
C GLU A 36 -2.16 19.16 25.36
N ASP A 37 -2.37 17.99 24.76
CA ASP A 37 -1.38 17.42 23.86
C ASP A 37 -2.10 17.01 22.56
N PRO A 38 -2.27 17.94 21.61
CA PRO A 38 -2.89 17.63 20.35
C PRO A 38 -2.02 16.63 19.62
N ALA A 39 -2.56 15.42 19.48
CA ALA A 39 -2.11 14.41 18.54
C ALA A 39 -1.65 15.08 17.23
N ILE A 40 -0.35 14.94 16.96
CA ILE A 40 0.34 15.39 15.75
C ILE A 40 -0.25 14.61 14.56
N LEU A 41 -1.37 15.09 14.02
CA LEU A 41 -2.09 14.39 12.95
C LEU A 41 -2.99 15.31 12.14
N LEU A 42 -2.63 16.58 11.94
CA LEU A 42 -3.30 17.43 10.95
C LEU A 42 -2.25 18.30 10.26
N SER A 43 -2.07 18.07 8.96
CA SER A 43 -1.40 19.05 8.10
C SER A 43 -2.22 20.35 8.11
N ASP A 44 -1.51 21.45 7.95
CA ASP A 44 -2.12 22.77 7.86
C ASP A 44 -2.66 22.97 6.44
N THR A 45 -3.84 22.40 6.17
CA THR A 45 -4.61 22.67 4.93
C THR A 45 -5.05 24.15 4.84
N SER A 46 -4.72 24.98 5.83
CA SER A 46 -5.05 26.40 5.87
C SER A 46 -3.91 27.31 5.40
N ASP A 47 -2.76 26.80 4.96
CA ASP A 47 -1.65 27.63 4.45
C ASP A 47 -2.09 28.52 3.27
N PRO A 48 -2.27 29.85 3.49
CA PRO A 48 -2.81 30.74 2.47
C PRO A 48 -1.86 30.89 1.27
N LYS A 49 -0.55 30.71 1.50
CA LYS A 49 0.45 30.83 0.44
C LYS A 49 0.37 29.62 -0.49
N SER A 50 0.34 28.40 0.04
CA SER A 50 0.13 27.20 -0.76
C SER A 50 -1.22 27.17 -1.46
N ALA A 51 -2.28 27.68 -0.80
CA ALA A 51 -3.59 27.84 -1.42
C ALA A 51 -3.55 28.77 -2.65
N ALA A 52 -2.86 29.92 -2.54
CA ALA A 52 -2.67 30.82 -3.67
C ALA A 52 -1.86 30.18 -4.80
N ILE A 53 -0.75 29.51 -4.48
CA ILE A 53 0.07 28.80 -5.48
C ILE A 53 -0.76 27.74 -6.22
N PHE A 54 -1.54 26.94 -5.48
CA PHE A 54 -2.41 25.93 -6.07
C PHE A 54 -3.46 26.55 -6.98
N SER A 55 -4.13 27.61 -6.52
CA SER A 55 -5.11 28.37 -7.32
C SER A 55 -4.50 28.88 -8.62
N ASP A 56 -3.33 29.52 -8.55
CA ASP A 56 -2.73 30.24 -9.66
C ASP A 56 -2.06 29.33 -10.69
N SER A 57 -1.44 28.23 -10.23
CA SER A 57 -0.55 27.40 -11.05
C SER A 57 -1.07 26.00 -11.33
N CYS A 58 -2.05 25.51 -10.55
CA CYS A 58 -2.47 24.11 -10.59
C CYS A 58 -3.97 23.94 -10.88
N ALA A 59 -4.82 24.77 -10.29
CA ALA A 59 -6.27 24.55 -10.24
C ALA A 59 -6.91 24.50 -11.63
N THR A 60 -6.48 25.35 -12.56
CA THR A 60 -6.98 25.34 -13.95
C THR A 60 -6.83 23.98 -14.60
N CYS A 61 -5.68 23.31 -14.43
CA CYS A 61 -5.45 22.00 -15.03
C CYS A 61 -6.11 20.87 -14.22
N HIS A 62 -6.04 20.95 -12.88
CA HIS A 62 -6.46 19.88 -11.98
C HIS A 62 -7.92 19.95 -11.51
N SER A 63 -8.71 20.86 -12.08
CA SER A 63 -10.18 20.96 -11.84
C SER A 63 -10.99 20.55 -13.08
N GLY A 64 -10.42 19.70 -13.93
CA GLY A 64 -11.05 19.24 -15.18
C GLY A 64 -10.72 20.07 -16.43
N GLY A 65 -9.80 21.04 -16.33
CA GLY A 65 -9.46 21.89 -17.48
C GLY A 65 -8.52 21.25 -18.51
N VAL A 66 -7.87 20.12 -18.19
CA VAL A 66 -6.92 19.44 -19.10
C VAL A 66 -7.10 17.92 -19.08
N PRO A 67 -7.34 17.26 -20.24
CA PRO A 67 -7.64 15.82 -20.31
C PRO A 67 -6.58 14.85 -19.77
N ARG A 68 -5.32 15.28 -19.63
CA ARG A 68 -4.21 14.47 -19.11
C ARG A 68 -3.84 14.76 -17.65
N ALA A 69 -4.42 15.81 -17.06
CA ALA A 69 -4.20 16.10 -15.66
C ALA A 69 -5.14 15.24 -14.80
N PRO A 70 -4.66 14.68 -13.66
CA PRO A 70 -5.55 14.07 -12.68
C PRO A 70 -6.40 15.15 -12.00
N HIS A 71 -7.66 14.83 -11.72
CA HIS A 71 -8.53 15.72 -10.95
C HIS A 71 -8.07 15.86 -9.50
N SER A 72 -8.24 17.05 -8.90
CA SER A 72 -7.74 17.41 -7.57
C SER A 72 -8.26 16.52 -6.44
N THR A 73 -9.46 15.96 -6.60
CA THR A 73 -10.05 14.96 -5.69
C THR A 73 -9.19 13.71 -5.54
N THR A 74 -8.29 13.41 -6.48
CA THR A 74 -7.38 12.26 -6.38
C THR A 74 -6.21 12.48 -5.46
N PHE A 75 -5.86 13.74 -5.15
CA PHE A 75 -4.65 14.03 -4.39
C PHE A 75 -4.76 13.61 -2.92
N GLN A 76 -5.98 13.62 -2.36
CA GLN A 76 -6.24 13.17 -1.00
C GLN A 76 -5.91 11.69 -0.77
N VAL A 77 -5.80 10.90 -1.84
CA VAL A 77 -5.40 9.49 -1.75
C VAL A 77 -3.93 9.29 -2.09
N MET A 78 -3.11 10.34 -2.17
CA MET A 78 -1.67 10.29 -2.47
C MET A 78 -0.85 10.72 -1.24
N SER A 79 0.43 10.35 -1.19
CA SER A 79 1.35 10.87 -0.16
C SER A 79 1.89 12.24 -0.58
N ALA A 80 2.22 13.09 0.39
CA ALA A 80 2.87 14.37 0.09
C ALA A 80 4.18 14.13 -0.67
N ASP A 81 4.96 13.09 -0.30
CA ASP A 81 6.21 12.75 -0.99
C ASP A 81 6.01 12.43 -2.47
N TYR A 82 4.88 11.79 -2.80
CA TYR A 82 4.51 11.56 -4.18
C TYR A 82 4.22 12.88 -4.91
N ILE A 83 3.40 13.77 -4.35
CA ILE A 83 3.15 15.08 -4.97
C ILE A 83 4.46 15.86 -5.15
N LEU A 84 5.33 15.90 -4.14
CA LEU A 84 6.64 16.55 -4.25
C LEU A 84 7.50 15.93 -5.36
N SER A 85 7.50 14.60 -5.49
CA SER A 85 8.21 13.92 -6.58
C SER A 85 7.68 14.33 -7.96
N THR A 86 6.36 14.53 -8.10
CA THR A 86 5.76 14.97 -9.36
C THR A 86 6.10 16.42 -9.69
N LEU A 87 6.15 17.32 -8.68
CA LEU A 87 6.58 18.72 -8.84
C LEU A 87 8.05 18.83 -9.26
N ASN A 88 8.87 17.83 -8.91
CA ASN A 88 10.26 17.72 -9.36
C ASN A 88 10.43 16.87 -10.63
N GLY A 89 9.34 16.32 -11.16
CA GLY A 89 9.32 15.44 -12.32
C GLY A 89 8.38 15.97 -13.40
N VAL A 90 7.30 15.24 -13.66
CA VAL A 90 6.37 15.54 -14.77
C VAL A 90 5.68 16.91 -14.66
N MET A 91 5.59 17.50 -13.46
CA MET A 91 5.02 18.83 -13.21
C MET A 91 6.10 19.90 -12.94
N ALA A 92 7.38 19.61 -13.22
CA ALA A 92 8.46 20.57 -13.04
C ALA A 92 8.25 21.91 -13.78
N PRO A 93 7.70 21.96 -15.02
CA PRO A 93 7.43 23.23 -15.69
C PRO A 93 6.43 24.12 -14.94
N GLN A 94 5.43 23.52 -14.28
CA GLN A 94 4.42 24.23 -13.48
C GLN A 94 4.97 24.68 -12.12
N ALA A 95 6.02 24.02 -11.64
CA ALA A 95 6.69 24.30 -10.37
C ALA A 95 8.03 25.03 -10.54
N GLU A 96 8.36 25.51 -11.74
CA GLU A 96 9.69 26.06 -12.06
C GLU A 96 10.04 27.31 -11.24
N ASN A 97 9.03 28.12 -10.91
CA ASN A 97 9.20 29.34 -10.11
C ASN A 97 9.16 29.10 -8.59
N LEU A 98 8.96 27.86 -8.15
CA LEU A 98 8.87 27.50 -6.73
C LEU A 98 10.22 27.01 -6.23
N ASN A 99 10.63 27.50 -5.06
CA ASN A 99 11.76 26.90 -4.35
C ASN A 99 11.35 25.57 -3.68
N GLU A 100 12.33 24.80 -3.19
CA GLU A 100 12.05 23.48 -2.59
C GLU A 100 11.12 23.55 -1.37
N GLU A 101 11.26 24.58 -0.51
CA GLU A 101 10.37 24.76 0.65
C GLU A 101 8.92 25.01 0.22
N GLU A 102 8.72 25.81 -0.83
CA GLU A 102 7.40 26.07 -1.41
C GLU A 102 6.79 24.82 -2.02
N LYS A 103 7.57 24.01 -2.75
CA LYS A 103 7.09 22.72 -3.29
C LYS A 103 6.69 21.75 -2.18
N ILE A 104 7.45 21.71 -1.09
CA ILE A 104 7.14 20.89 0.10
C ILE A 104 5.80 21.33 0.69
N LYS A 105 5.66 22.62 1.03
CA LYS A 105 4.43 23.17 1.62
C LYS A 105 3.21 22.97 0.72
N LEU A 106 3.37 23.19 -0.58
CA LEU A 106 2.34 22.94 -1.57
C LEU A 106 1.93 21.46 -1.59
N SER A 107 2.88 20.54 -1.52
CA SER A 107 2.60 19.10 -1.51
C SER A 107 1.86 18.66 -0.23
N GLU A 108 2.23 19.22 0.92
CA GLU A 108 1.52 19.00 2.18
C GLU A 108 0.09 19.56 2.13
N TYR A 109 -0.08 20.77 1.61
CA TYR A 109 -1.37 21.41 1.41
C TYR A 109 -2.29 20.59 0.50
N ILE A 110 -1.78 20.15 -0.66
CA ILE A 110 -2.54 19.40 -1.67
C ILE A 110 -3.05 18.06 -1.11
N THR A 111 -2.22 17.36 -0.35
CA THR A 111 -2.54 16.00 0.12
C THR A 111 -3.22 15.98 1.48
N GLY A 112 -3.06 17.04 2.27
CA GLY A 112 -3.35 17.00 3.68
C GLY A 112 -2.37 16.12 4.49
N GLY A 113 -1.27 15.68 3.89
CA GLY A 113 -0.21 14.90 4.55
C GLY A 113 1.04 15.75 4.86
N LYS A 114 2.05 15.13 5.49
CA LYS A 114 3.38 15.73 5.68
C LYS A 114 4.39 15.09 4.74
N ILE A 115 5.34 15.87 4.21
CA ILE A 115 6.50 15.34 3.48
C ILE A 115 7.37 14.55 4.47
N SER A 116 8.03 13.49 4.02
CA SER A 116 8.96 12.69 4.85
C SER A 116 10.18 13.47 5.36
N GLN A 117 10.29 14.78 5.11
CA GLN A 117 11.39 15.59 5.61
C GLN A 117 11.22 15.81 7.12
N ASN A 118 12.25 15.40 7.86
CA ASN A 118 12.29 15.35 9.33
C ASN A 118 11.49 14.21 9.98
N LEU A 119 10.92 13.28 9.19
CA LEU A 119 10.60 11.97 9.76
C LEU A 119 11.92 11.20 9.95
N PRO A 120 12.08 10.46 11.06
CA PRO A 120 13.25 9.61 11.23
C PRO A 120 13.34 8.67 10.04
N GLU A 121 14.56 8.51 9.51
CA GLU A 121 14.85 7.44 8.54
C GLU A 121 14.27 6.13 9.08
N PRO A 122 13.72 5.26 8.20
CA PRO A 122 13.22 3.98 8.66
C PRO A 122 14.36 3.23 9.35
N ASN A 123 14.02 2.37 10.30
CA ASN A 123 14.99 1.71 11.16
C ASN A 123 15.93 0.79 10.35
N PHE A 124 17.02 1.33 9.80
CA PHE A 124 18.02 0.58 9.06
C PHE A 124 18.79 -0.34 10.01
N CYS A 125 19.19 -1.50 9.50
CA CYS A 125 19.96 -2.44 10.27
C CYS A 125 21.32 -1.83 10.66
N THR A 126 21.51 -1.57 11.95
CA THR A 126 22.74 -0.97 12.50
C THR A 126 23.80 -1.99 12.90
N HIS A 127 23.42 -3.27 12.99
CA HIS A 127 24.30 -4.39 13.27
C HIS A 127 24.55 -5.20 11.99
N GLU A 128 25.64 -5.96 11.94
CA GLU A 128 25.89 -6.88 10.83
C GLU A 128 24.80 -7.96 10.81
N THR A 129 23.92 -7.91 9.83
CA THR A 129 22.81 -8.85 9.63
C THR A 129 23.16 -10.01 8.70
N GLY A 130 24.44 -10.14 8.32
CA GLY A 130 24.91 -11.03 7.25
C GLY A 130 24.32 -10.68 5.88
N PRO A 131 24.71 -11.38 4.81
CA PRO A 131 24.10 -11.19 3.50
C PRO A 131 22.62 -11.60 3.51
N ILE A 132 21.85 -11.04 2.58
CA ILE A 132 20.51 -11.56 2.28
C ILE A 132 20.67 -12.98 1.72
N VAL A 133 19.94 -13.92 2.29
CA VAL A 133 19.87 -15.32 1.85
C VAL A 133 18.44 -15.56 1.39
N LEU A 134 18.30 -15.98 0.14
CA LEU A 134 17.03 -16.35 -0.45
C LEU A 134 16.89 -17.87 -0.48
N GLU A 135 15.69 -18.34 -0.19
CA GLU A 135 15.34 -19.76 -0.18
C GLU A 135 14.01 -19.96 -0.91
N LYS A 136 13.85 -21.10 -1.59
CA LYS A 136 12.56 -21.50 -2.19
C LYS A 136 11.66 -22.18 -1.17
N ASP A 137 12.25 -22.95 -0.28
CA ASP A 137 11.52 -23.71 0.72
C ASP A 137 10.99 -22.78 1.82
N ASN A 138 9.83 -23.15 2.38
CA ASN A 138 9.14 -22.38 3.43
C ASN A 138 9.04 -20.87 3.16
N SER A 139 8.83 -20.51 1.88
CA SER A 139 8.86 -19.13 1.40
C SER A 139 7.56 -18.74 0.73
N TYR A 140 7.26 -17.44 0.76
CA TYR A 140 6.05 -16.84 0.19
C TYR A 140 6.50 -15.83 -0.87
N LEU A 141 6.90 -16.37 -2.02
CA LEU A 141 7.67 -15.63 -3.02
C LEU A 141 6.85 -14.60 -3.81
N GLN A 142 5.54 -14.79 -3.90
CA GLN A 142 4.65 -13.95 -4.68
C GLN A 142 3.21 -14.03 -4.16
N TRP A 143 2.37 -13.10 -4.61
CA TRP A 143 0.97 -12.99 -4.20
C TRP A 143 0.23 -14.33 -4.25
N GLY A 144 -0.31 -14.80 -3.13
CA GLY A 144 -1.05 -16.06 -3.09
C GLY A 144 -0.29 -17.29 -2.61
N TYR A 145 0.99 -17.13 -2.28
CA TYR A 145 1.90 -18.11 -1.67
C TYR A 145 2.34 -19.24 -2.60
N ASP A 146 1.43 -19.84 -3.35
CA ASP A 146 1.72 -20.92 -4.28
C ASP A 146 1.00 -20.75 -5.63
N LYS A 147 1.18 -21.72 -6.55
CA LYS A 147 0.56 -21.73 -7.88
C LYS A 147 -0.96 -21.90 -7.82
N LYS A 148 -1.49 -22.50 -6.76
CA LYS A 148 -2.93 -22.71 -6.54
C LYS A 148 -3.58 -21.54 -5.79
N ASN A 149 -2.79 -20.53 -5.41
CA ASN A 149 -3.22 -19.36 -4.66
C ASN A 149 -3.88 -19.73 -3.32
N THR A 150 -3.36 -20.76 -2.64
CA THR A 150 -4.02 -21.31 -1.43
C THR A 150 -3.95 -20.37 -0.23
N ARG A 151 -2.94 -19.48 -0.19
CA ARG A 151 -2.61 -18.67 0.99
C ARG A 151 -2.43 -19.51 2.27
N ASN A 152 -2.06 -20.77 2.11
CA ASN A 152 -1.82 -21.67 3.21
C ASN A 152 -0.35 -21.58 3.64
N ALA A 153 -0.12 -21.43 4.93
CA ALA A 153 1.19 -21.30 5.54
C ALA A 153 1.43 -22.46 6.51
N LEU A 154 2.62 -23.06 6.45
CA LEU A 154 3.06 -23.96 7.50
C LEU A 154 3.29 -23.14 8.76
N SER A 155 2.69 -23.57 9.87
CA SER A 155 2.68 -22.81 11.10
C SER A 155 2.70 -23.73 12.31
N GLU A 156 3.57 -23.41 13.26
CA GLU A 156 3.55 -23.98 14.61
C GLU A 156 2.51 -23.28 15.50
N ILE A 157 1.91 -22.19 15.00
CA ILE A 157 0.80 -21.50 15.67
C ILE A 157 -0.48 -22.31 15.46
N THR A 158 -1.10 -22.68 16.58
CA THR A 158 -2.34 -23.45 16.63
C THR A 158 -3.42 -22.66 17.37
N SER A 159 -4.66 -23.15 17.33
CA SER A 159 -5.76 -22.57 18.12
C SER A 159 -5.51 -22.60 19.63
N GLU A 160 -4.60 -23.47 20.10
CA GLU A 160 -4.28 -23.61 21.53
C GLU A 160 -3.24 -22.59 21.99
N ASN A 161 -2.26 -22.24 21.14
CA ASN A 161 -1.17 -21.35 21.52
C ASN A 161 -1.32 -19.90 21.00
N VAL A 162 -2.30 -19.62 20.13
CA VAL A 162 -2.47 -18.29 19.49
C VAL A 162 -2.63 -17.15 20.51
N GLN A 163 -3.24 -17.41 21.68
CA GLN A 163 -3.42 -16.43 22.74
C GLN A 163 -2.11 -16.02 23.43
N THR A 164 -1.04 -16.78 23.26
CA THR A 164 0.27 -16.51 23.87
C THR A 164 1.19 -15.68 22.98
N LEU A 165 0.78 -15.43 21.73
CA LEU A 165 1.56 -14.67 20.78
C LEU A 165 1.80 -13.25 21.27
N LYS A 166 3.00 -12.77 20.99
CA LYS A 166 3.41 -11.39 21.27
C LYS A 166 3.96 -10.78 20.00
N LEU A 167 3.76 -9.47 19.87
CA LEU A 167 4.37 -8.67 18.84
C LEU A 167 5.91 -8.81 18.92
N LYS A 168 6.53 -9.28 17.84
CA LYS A 168 7.99 -9.43 17.77
C LYS A 168 8.67 -8.13 17.34
N TRP A 169 8.18 -7.51 16.28
CA TRP A 169 8.69 -6.24 15.77
C TRP A 169 7.60 -5.51 14.98
N VAL A 170 7.81 -4.22 14.75
CA VAL A 170 6.97 -3.35 13.90
C VAL A 170 7.87 -2.61 12.95
N PHE A 171 7.42 -2.49 11.69
CA PHE A 171 7.99 -1.59 10.71
C PHE A 171 6.96 -0.52 10.37
N ALA A 172 7.33 0.74 10.56
CA ALA A 172 6.52 1.89 10.16
C ALA A 172 7.03 2.42 8.82
N TYR A 173 6.11 2.61 7.88
CA TYR A 173 6.39 3.23 6.59
C TYR A 173 6.44 4.76 6.76
N PRO A 174 7.58 5.43 6.52
CA PRO A 174 7.68 6.88 6.63
C PRO A 174 6.64 7.57 5.73
N SER A 175 5.87 8.52 6.28
CA SER A 175 4.83 9.31 5.60
C SER A 175 3.78 8.51 4.82
N ALA A 176 3.60 7.22 5.09
CA ALA A 176 2.52 6.45 4.52
C ALA A 176 1.34 6.40 5.49
N THR A 177 0.15 6.67 4.97
CA THR A 177 -1.12 6.49 5.71
C THR A 177 -1.74 5.13 5.42
N ARG A 178 -1.19 4.37 4.46
CA ARG A 178 -1.68 3.07 4.03
C ARG A 178 -0.53 2.11 3.75
N ALA A 179 -0.72 0.87 4.18
CA ALA A 179 0.14 -0.27 3.82
C ALA A 179 -0.73 -1.29 3.08
N ARG A 180 -0.63 -1.33 1.74
CA ARG A 180 -1.45 -2.23 0.90
C ARG A 180 -0.67 -3.38 0.28
N SER A 181 0.65 -3.22 0.13
CA SER A 181 1.52 -4.27 -0.41
C SER A 181 1.46 -5.49 0.49
N GLN A 182 1.10 -6.64 -0.07
CA GLN A 182 1.37 -7.90 0.60
C GLN A 182 2.88 -8.14 0.59
N PRO A 183 3.50 -8.50 1.72
CA PRO A 183 4.93 -8.82 1.76
C PRO A 183 5.20 -10.16 1.07
N SER A 184 6.40 -10.27 0.49
CA SER A 184 6.98 -11.52 0.04
C SER A 184 8.13 -11.92 0.96
N LEU A 185 8.23 -13.20 1.28
CA LEU A 185 9.21 -13.74 2.24
C LEU A 185 10.07 -14.79 1.55
N SER A 186 11.39 -14.68 1.69
CA SER A 186 12.34 -15.69 1.23
C SER A 186 13.57 -15.71 2.12
N GLY A 187 13.93 -16.87 2.65
CA GLY A 187 15.04 -17.06 3.59
C GLY A 187 14.99 -16.09 4.78
N ASN A 188 15.97 -15.18 4.87
CA ASN A 188 16.09 -14.19 5.95
C ASN A 188 15.53 -12.79 5.60
N ALA A 189 14.88 -12.62 4.46
CA ALA A 189 14.41 -11.33 3.96
C ALA A 189 12.89 -11.27 3.73
N VAL A 190 12.32 -10.11 4.06
CA VAL A 190 10.95 -9.72 3.73
C VAL A 190 10.98 -8.55 2.77
N PHE A 191 10.32 -8.68 1.62
CA PHE A 191 10.21 -7.62 0.61
C PHE A 191 8.81 -7.03 0.60
N VAL A 192 8.71 -5.70 0.70
CA VAL A 192 7.40 -5.03 0.78
C VAL A 192 7.44 -3.62 0.22
N GLY A 193 6.39 -3.23 -0.51
CA GLY A 193 6.22 -1.90 -1.08
C GLY A 193 5.41 -0.96 -0.20
N GLY A 194 5.61 0.35 -0.40
CA GLY A 194 4.90 1.40 0.34
C GLY A 194 4.23 2.45 -0.54
N GLN A 195 3.27 3.16 0.06
CA GLN A 195 2.66 4.38 -0.51
C GLN A 195 3.66 5.53 -0.67
N ASN A 196 4.76 5.48 0.07
CA ASN A 196 5.82 6.48 0.09
C ASN A 196 6.88 6.26 -1.02
N LEU A 197 6.55 5.50 -2.07
CA LEU A 197 7.40 5.30 -3.25
C LEU A 197 8.66 4.47 -3.01
N PHE A 198 8.63 3.57 -2.03
CA PHE A 198 9.78 2.70 -1.76
C PHE A 198 9.38 1.23 -1.76
N LEU A 199 10.25 0.42 -2.36
CA LEU A 199 10.38 -1.00 -2.06
C LEU A 199 11.40 -1.15 -0.93
N TYR A 200 11.08 -1.98 0.07
CA TYR A 200 11.95 -2.29 1.19
C TYR A 200 12.34 -3.76 1.19
N ALA A 201 13.59 -4.03 1.57
CA ALA A 201 13.98 -5.32 2.12
C ALA A 201 14.20 -5.18 3.63
N LEU A 202 13.47 -5.97 4.39
CA LEU A 202 13.56 -6.03 5.83
C LEU A 202 14.23 -7.34 6.26
N ASP A 203 15.01 -7.27 7.33
CA ASP A 203 15.44 -8.46 8.04
C ASP A 203 14.22 -9.15 8.68
N LYS A 204 14.04 -10.45 8.40
CA LYS A 204 12.89 -11.23 8.89
C LYS A 204 12.81 -11.27 10.41
N GLU A 205 13.96 -11.32 11.09
CA GLU A 205 14.02 -11.56 12.53
C GLU A 205 13.79 -10.28 13.34
N THR A 206 14.28 -9.15 12.85
CA THR A 206 14.29 -7.87 13.57
C THR A 206 13.37 -6.81 12.97
N GLY A 207 12.98 -6.96 11.71
CA GLY A 207 12.19 -5.96 10.98
C GLY A 207 12.98 -4.73 10.56
N CYS A 208 14.30 -4.68 10.78
CA CYS A 208 15.12 -3.55 10.35
C CYS A 208 15.30 -3.53 8.82
N VAL A 209 15.46 -2.35 8.24
CA VAL A 209 15.66 -2.16 6.81
C VAL A 209 17.09 -2.53 6.43
N ARG A 210 17.25 -3.53 5.55
CA ARG A 210 18.52 -3.91 4.95
C ARG A 210 18.86 -2.98 3.77
N TRP A 211 17.87 -2.71 2.92
CA TRP A 211 17.95 -1.71 1.85
C TRP A 211 16.55 -1.18 1.49
N ARG A 212 16.52 -0.04 0.79
CA ARG A 212 15.30 0.48 0.15
C ARG A 212 15.60 0.99 -1.25
N THR A 213 14.63 0.87 -2.15
CA THR A 213 14.73 1.33 -3.54
C THR A 213 13.59 2.28 -3.84
N LYS A 214 13.89 3.49 -4.32
CA LYS A 214 12.89 4.47 -4.71
C LYS A 214 12.26 4.09 -6.06
N THR A 215 10.93 4.15 -6.15
CA THR A 215 10.14 4.02 -7.38
C THR A 215 9.49 5.34 -7.74
N ASP A 216 8.83 5.39 -8.91
CA ASP A 216 8.19 6.61 -9.40
C ASP A 216 6.73 6.73 -8.91
N GLY A 217 6.12 5.60 -8.54
CA GLY A 217 4.77 5.52 -7.96
C GLY A 217 4.69 4.69 -6.68
N GLU A 218 3.52 4.76 -6.01
CA GLU A 218 3.17 3.89 -4.88
C GLU A 218 3.28 2.42 -5.31
N ILE A 219 3.91 1.60 -4.48
CA ILE A 219 3.86 0.14 -4.65
C ILE A 219 2.70 -0.38 -3.81
N ARG A 220 1.56 -0.56 -4.48
CA ARG A 220 0.37 -1.21 -3.89
C ARG A 220 0.48 -2.74 -3.93
N SER A 221 1.22 -3.25 -4.90
CA SER A 221 1.18 -4.63 -5.35
C SER A 221 2.22 -5.49 -4.62
N ALA A 222 2.03 -6.82 -4.57
CA ALA A 222 3.02 -7.70 -3.93
C ALA A 222 4.28 -7.83 -4.80
N PRO A 223 5.49 -7.63 -4.26
CA PRO A 223 6.72 -7.93 -4.98
C PRO A 223 6.80 -9.43 -5.29
N ALA A 224 7.27 -9.81 -6.47
CA ALA A 224 7.50 -11.20 -6.84
C ALA A 224 8.99 -11.52 -6.79
N VAL A 225 9.40 -12.41 -5.89
CA VAL A 225 10.75 -12.97 -5.83
C VAL A 225 10.83 -14.12 -6.84
N TYR A 226 11.73 -13.99 -7.80
CA TYR A 226 11.95 -14.95 -8.87
C TYR A 226 13.32 -15.61 -8.71
N PHE A 227 13.38 -16.88 -9.08
CA PHE A 227 14.60 -17.68 -9.14
C PHE A 227 14.68 -18.29 -10.54
N GLY A 228 15.58 -17.76 -11.36
CA GLY A 228 15.83 -18.21 -12.73
C GLY A 228 17.23 -18.75 -12.94
N GLU A 229 17.53 -19.11 -14.19
CA GLU A 229 18.87 -19.54 -14.58
C GLU A 229 19.88 -18.38 -14.59
N SER A 230 19.41 -17.17 -14.89
CA SER A 230 20.19 -15.93 -14.91
C SER A 230 20.41 -15.30 -13.52
N GLY A 231 19.75 -15.83 -12.50
CA GLY A 231 19.85 -15.39 -11.10
C GLY A 231 18.51 -15.13 -10.43
N GLU A 232 18.57 -14.47 -9.28
CA GLU A 232 17.44 -14.10 -8.46
C GLU A 232 17.08 -12.63 -8.58
N PHE A 233 15.79 -12.35 -8.75
CA PHE A 233 15.29 -11.00 -9.00
C PHE A 233 13.99 -10.73 -8.26
N ILE A 234 13.72 -9.44 -8.02
CA ILE A 234 12.40 -8.97 -7.59
C ILE A 234 11.75 -8.24 -8.74
N PHE A 235 10.51 -8.62 -9.03
CA PHE A 235 9.64 -7.89 -9.94
C PHE A 235 8.54 -7.18 -9.17
N VAL A 236 8.33 -5.91 -9.46
CA VAL A 236 7.29 -5.12 -8.79
C VAL A 236 6.76 -4.03 -9.71
N GLY A 237 5.45 -3.81 -9.65
CA GLY A 237 4.77 -2.75 -10.40
C GLY A 237 4.35 -1.59 -9.50
N ASP A 238 4.46 -0.36 -9.99
CA ASP A 238 4.03 0.84 -9.29
C ASP A 238 2.73 1.47 -9.84
N TYR A 239 2.22 2.44 -9.08
CA TYR A 239 1.01 3.18 -9.43
C TYR A 239 1.18 4.12 -10.64
N GLU A 240 2.39 4.28 -11.18
CA GLU A 240 2.68 5.09 -12.38
C GLU A 240 2.78 4.26 -13.66
N GLY A 241 2.45 2.97 -13.59
CA GLY A 241 2.46 2.11 -14.77
C GLY A 241 3.86 1.55 -15.07
N ASN A 242 4.79 1.59 -14.14
CA ASN A 242 6.15 1.10 -14.32
C ASN A 242 6.34 -0.27 -13.67
N LEU A 243 7.01 -1.16 -14.40
CA LEU A 243 7.51 -2.45 -13.92
C LEU A 243 9.01 -2.36 -13.67
N TYR A 244 9.46 -2.89 -12.55
CA TYR A 244 10.86 -2.87 -12.13
C TYR A 244 11.41 -4.29 -12.00
N LYS A 245 12.66 -4.49 -12.44
CA LYS A 245 13.51 -5.63 -12.05
C LYS A 245 14.59 -5.14 -11.10
N ILE A 246 14.64 -5.72 -9.91
CA ILE A 246 15.49 -5.27 -8.81
C ILE A 246 16.34 -6.44 -8.32
N ASN A 247 17.61 -6.16 -8.02
CA ASN A 247 18.50 -7.10 -7.34
C ASN A 247 18.05 -7.26 -5.88
N PRO A 248 17.67 -8.47 -5.43
CA PRO A 248 17.14 -8.68 -4.08
C PRO A 248 18.18 -8.49 -2.97
N TYR A 249 19.46 -8.57 -3.29
CA TYR A 249 20.56 -8.51 -2.32
C TYR A 249 20.97 -7.06 -2.03
N THR A 250 20.95 -6.21 -3.06
CA THR A 250 21.46 -4.82 -2.98
C THR A 250 20.37 -3.76 -3.07
N GLY A 251 19.18 -4.11 -3.57
CA GLY A 251 18.14 -3.15 -3.93
C GLY A 251 18.44 -2.39 -5.22
N GLU A 252 19.49 -2.76 -5.95
CA GLU A 252 19.84 -2.11 -7.21
C GLU A 252 18.77 -2.37 -8.27
N ARG A 253 18.34 -1.30 -8.94
CA ARG A 253 17.39 -1.36 -10.05
C ARG A 253 18.12 -1.76 -11.32
N ILE A 254 17.87 -2.98 -11.78
CA ILE A 254 18.49 -3.56 -12.99
C ILE A 254 17.86 -2.94 -14.24
N TRP A 255 16.53 -2.88 -14.30
CA TRP A 255 15.81 -2.16 -15.34
C TRP A 255 14.46 -1.63 -14.88
N THR A 256 13.89 -0.73 -15.69
CA THR A 256 12.52 -0.22 -15.56
C THR A 256 11.85 -0.20 -16.92
N LYS A 257 10.61 -0.65 -16.99
CA LYS A 257 9.77 -0.62 -18.19
C LYS A 257 8.49 0.13 -17.89
N SER A 258 8.17 1.13 -18.71
CA SER A 258 6.85 1.77 -18.64
C SER A 258 5.88 0.96 -19.48
N LEU A 259 4.81 0.45 -18.86
CA LEU A 259 3.76 -0.34 -19.51
C LEU A 259 2.58 0.53 -19.96
N ARG A 260 2.78 1.85 -20.00
CA ARG A 260 1.75 2.83 -20.32
C ARG A 260 1.50 2.90 -21.82
N TYR A 261 0.64 2.02 -22.33
CA TYR A 261 0.04 2.17 -23.66
C TYR A 261 -1.05 3.26 -23.68
N HIS A 262 -1.64 3.57 -22.53
CA HIS A 262 -2.62 4.62 -22.31
C HIS A 262 -2.21 5.50 -21.11
N PRO A 263 -2.45 6.83 -21.12
CA PRO A 263 -2.00 7.74 -20.05
C PRO A 263 -2.52 7.40 -18.65
N ARG A 264 -3.62 6.65 -18.56
CA ARG A 264 -4.28 6.28 -17.30
C ARG A 264 -3.95 4.89 -16.79
N VAL A 265 -3.00 4.19 -17.43
CA VAL A 265 -2.52 2.87 -16.97
C VAL A 265 -1.86 3.01 -15.59
N ILE A 266 -2.29 2.18 -14.65
CA ILE A 266 -1.70 2.02 -13.32
C ILE A 266 -1.55 0.52 -13.01
N LEU A 267 -0.53 0.13 -12.25
CA LEU A 267 -0.36 -1.26 -11.81
C LEU A 267 -0.85 -1.38 -10.37
N THR A 268 -2.05 -1.95 -10.22
CA THR A 268 -2.65 -2.16 -8.88
C THR A 268 -2.64 -3.63 -8.45
N GLY A 269 -2.70 -4.55 -9.41
CA GLY A 269 -2.62 -5.97 -9.17
C GLY A 269 -1.17 -6.44 -9.04
N SER A 270 -0.96 -7.44 -8.19
CA SER A 270 0.35 -8.09 -8.04
C SER A 270 0.76 -8.79 -9.33
N VAL A 271 2.01 -8.55 -9.73
CA VAL A 271 2.64 -9.28 -10.83
C VAL A 271 2.79 -10.75 -10.43
N ARG A 272 2.74 -11.64 -11.43
CA ARG A 272 3.00 -13.06 -11.24
C ARG A 272 4.09 -13.51 -12.18
N VAL A 273 5.04 -14.29 -11.67
CA VAL A 273 6.11 -14.85 -12.49
C VAL A 273 5.95 -16.37 -12.54
N TYR A 274 5.97 -16.91 -13.76
CA TYR A 274 5.88 -18.35 -14.00
C TYR A 274 6.72 -18.73 -15.21
N GLY A 275 7.67 -19.66 -14.99
CA GLY A 275 8.74 -19.86 -15.97
C GLY A 275 9.48 -18.54 -16.16
N ASP A 276 9.76 -18.20 -17.41
CA ASP A 276 10.49 -16.99 -17.78
C ASP A 276 9.55 -15.85 -18.21
N VAL A 277 8.30 -15.88 -17.73
CA VAL A 277 7.26 -14.90 -18.08
C VAL A 277 6.72 -14.18 -16.85
N ILE A 278 6.68 -12.86 -16.94
CA ILE A 278 6.04 -11.94 -16.00
C ILE A 278 4.64 -11.61 -16.52
N PHE A 279 3.61 -11.93 -15.76
CA PHE A 279 2.22 -11.57 -16.02
C PHE A 279 1.84 -10.33 -15.22
N VAL A 280 1.46 -9.25 -15.91
CA VAL A 280 1.19 -7.95 -15.31
C VAL A 280 -0.25 -7.50 -15.59
N PRO A 281 -1.13 -7.49 -14.57
CA PRO A 281 -2.47 -6.96 -14.73
C PRO A 281 -2.45 -5.43 -14.83
N LEU A 282 -3.12 -4.90 -15.86
CA LEU A 282 -3.24 -3.47 -16.12
C LEU A 282 -4.58 -2.95 -15.60
N SER A 283 -4.55 -1.84 -14.87
CA SER A 283 -5.73 -1.16 -14.34
C SER A 283 -5.75 0.31 -14.77
N SER A 284 -6.90 0.97 -14.57
CA SER A 284 -7.10 2.37 -14.97
C SER A 284 -7.22 3.30 -13.76
N ARG A 285 -6.71 4.52 -13.92
CA ARG A 285 -7.04 5.66 -13.04
C ARG A 285 -8.30 6.42 -13.49
N GLU A 286 -8.95 6.03 -14.59
CA GLU A 286 -10.12 6.72 -15.14
C GLU A 286 -11.33 6.81 -14.19
N TRP A 287 -11.40 5.99 -13.14
CA TRP A 287 -12.42 6.15 -12.09
C TRP A 287 -12.42 7.55 -11.48
N ALA A 288 -11.25 8.19 -11.44
CA ALA A 288 -11.10 9.55 -10.97
C ALA A 288 -11.44 10.58 -12.05
N ASP A 289 -11.03 10.31 -13.28
CA ASP A 289 -11.27 11.21 -14.41
C ASP A 289 -12.75 11.24 -14.79
N GLY A 290 -13.52 10.19 -14.49
CA GLY A 290 -14.98 10.20 -14.61
C GLY A 290 -15.69 11.21 -13.68
N ALA A 291 -14.98 11.86 -12.75
CA ALA A 291 -15.51 13.00 -12.00
C ALA A 291 -15.54 14.30 -12.84
N ASP A 292 -14.76 14.36 -13.92
CA ASP A 292 -14.76 15.46 -14.87
C ASP A 292 -15.90 15.26 -15.89
N PRO A 293 -16.90 16.17 -15.94
CA PRO A 293 -18.04 16.03 -16.86
C PRO A 293 -17.65 16.12 -18.34
N GLU A 294 -16.48 16.68 -18.68
CA GLU A 294 -15.96 16.77 -20.05
C GLU A 294 -15.14 15.53 -20.44
N TYR A 295 -14.79 14.69 -19.47
CA TYR A 295 -14.07 13.46 -19.74
C TYR A 295 -15.00 12.41 -20.37
N GLN A 296 -14.80 12.14 -21.67
CA GLN A 296 -15.43 11.00 -22.32
C GLN A 296 -14.84 9.71 -21.74
N CYS A 297 -15.51 9.19 -20.69
CA CYS A 297 -14.98 8.03 -19.99
C CYS A 297 -14.73 6.85 -20.90
N CYS A 298 -13.69 6.14 -20.46
CA CYS A 298 -13.49 4.72 -20.60
C CYS A 298 -12.79 4.38 -21.92
N THR A 299 -11.74 5.16 -22.24
CA THR A 299 -10.85 4.92 -23.38
C THR A 299 -9.79 3.87 -23.06
N PHE A 300 -9.46 3.67 -21.78
CA PHE A 300 -8.65 2.56 -21.32
C PHE A 300 -9.38 1.23 -21.46
N ARG A 301 -8.62 0.17 -21.77
CA ARG A 301 -9.10 -1.21 -21.73
C ARG A 301 -8.31 -1.99 -20.69
N GLY A 302 -9.01 -2.65 -19.76
CA GLY A 302 -8.38 -3.59 -18.84
C GLY A 302 -7.60 -4.65 -19.62
N GLY A 303 -6.45 -5.05 -19.10
CA GLY A 303 -5.56 -5.95 -19.82
C GLY A 303 -4.65 -6.75 -18.91
N LEU A 304 -4.01 -7.75 -19.51
CA LEU A 304 -2.94 -8.54 -18.94
C LEU A 304 -1.81 -8.52 -19.97
N MET A 305 -0.61 -8.08 -19.58
CA MET A 305 0.58 -8.19 -20.41
C MET A 305 1.42 -9.37 -19.94
N ALA A 306 2.07 -10.04 -20.89
CA ALA A 306 3.13 -10.99 -20.64
C ALA A 306 4.48 -10.39 -21.08
N LEU A 307 5.48 -10.43 -20.21
CA LEU A 307 6.82 -9.91 -20.49
C LEU A 307 7.89 -10.95 -20.17
N ASP A 308 9.01 -10.87 -20.86
CA ASP A 308 10.18 -11.70 -20.58
C ASP A 308 10.88 -11.27 -19.27
N VAL A 309 11.34 -12.24 -18.47
CA VAL A 309 12.01 -11.96 -17.18
C VAL A 309 13.41 -11.35 -17.32
N GLU A 310 14.10 -11.57 -18.44
CA GLU A 310 15.45 -11.09 -18.65
C GLU A 310 15.48 -9.60 -18.93
N ASP A 311 14.82 -9.20 -20.01
CA ASP A 311 14.89 -7.85 -20.56
C ASP A 311 13.60 -7.03 -20.40
N GLY A 312 12.51 -7.67 -19.98
CA GLY A 312 11.21 -7.02 -19.83
C GLY A 312 10.56 -6.64 -21.16
N GLU A 313 10.93 -7.28 -22.27
CA GLU A 313 10.24 -7.12 -23.55
C GLU A 313 8.87 -7.78 -23.55
N GLU A 314 7.92 -7.16 -24.25
CA GLU A 314 6.54 -7.65 -24.35
C GLU A 314 6.48 -8.91 -25.22
N ILE A 315 5.84 -9.95 -24.70
CA ILE A 315 5.52 -11.19 -25.40
C ILE A 315 4.14 -11.07 -26.06
N TRP A 316 3.15 -10.56 -25.31
CA TRP A 316 1.78 -10.25 -25.76
C TRP A 316 0.98 -9.41 -24.75
#